data_AF-A0A0F9GTV1-F1
#
_entry.id   AF-A0A0F9GTV1-F1
#
_cell.length_a   1.000
_cell.length_b   1.000
_cell.length_c   1.000
_cell.angle_alpha   90.00
_cell.angle_beta   90.00
_cell.angle_gamma   90.00
#
_symmetry.space_group_name_H-M   'P 1'
#
loop_
_entity.id
_entity.type
_entity.pdbx_description
1 polymer ?
#
loop_
_entity_poly.entity_id
_entity_poly.type
_entity_poly.pdbx_seq_one_letter_code
_entity_poly.pdbx_strand_id
1 'polypeptide(L)'
;MKRIDKFNNDRQIFAALAKVLNGAHRFKNPSYELLVNYLNSNDLKTSWGNSWTRKSLFRYLQRNGFSGVWGLRNSLKEYKKITRFI
;
A
#
# COMPACT_ATOMS: atom_id res chain seq x y z
N MET A 1 12.90 -14.54 -4.13
CA MET A 1 12.80 -14.03 -2.75
C MET A 1 12.18 -15.11 -1.87
N LYS A 2 12.71 -15.38 -0.67
CA LYS A 2 12.14 -16.40 0.23
C LYS A 2 10.78 -15.92 0.75
N ARG A 3 9.93 -16.84 1.21
CA ARG A 3 8.56 -16.53 1.66
C ARG A 3 8.53 -15.50 2.80
N ILE A 4 9.46 -15.60 3.74
CA ILE A 4 9.58 -14.69 4.90
C ILE A 4 9.97 -13.28 4.43
N ASP A 5 10.97 -13.19 3.55
CA ASP A 5 11.41 -11.92 2.97
C ASP A 5 10.26 -11.23 2.21
N LYS A 6 9.46 -12.01 1.47
CA LYS A 6 8.27 -11.50 0.80
C LYS A 6 7.29 -10.90 1.79
N PHE A 7 7.00 -11.64 2.85
CA PHE A 7 6.06 -11.19 3.88
C PHE A 7 6.53 -9.91 4.55
N ASN A 8 7.82 -9.82 4.90
CA ASN A 8 8.41 -8.62 5.50
C ASN A 8 8.35 -7.43 4.54
N ASN A 9 8.67 -7.65 3.26
CA ASN A 9 8.58 -6.62 2.23
C ASN A 9 7.14 -6.13 2.04
N ASP A 10 6.17 -7.04 1.94
CA ASP A 10 4.75 -6.69 1.82
C ASP A 10 4.27 -5.89 3.04
N ARG A 11 4.69 -6.29 4.25
CA ARG A 11 4.40 -5.55 5.49
C ARG A 11 4.93 -4.12 5.45
N GLN A 12 6.17 -3.92 4.98
CA GLN A 12 6.77 -2.59 4.84
C GLN A 12 6.02 -1.73 3.82
N ILE A 13 5.69 -2.30 2.66
CA ILE A 13 4.93 -1.61 1.61
C ILE A 13 3.55 -1.18 2.15
N PHE A 14 2.82 -2.08 2.80
CA PHE A 14 1.50 -1.74 3.34
C PHE A 14 1.57 -0.70 4.46
N ALA A 15 2.59 -0.75 5.33
CA ALA A 15 2.80 0.26 6.35
C ALA A 15 3.05 1.65 5.73
N ALA A 16 3.90 1.71 4.71
CA ALA A 16 4.18 2.94 3.96
C ALA A 16 2.93 3.50 3.27
N LEU A 17 2.17 2.65 2.57
CA LEU A 17 0.91 3.05 1.93
C LEU A 17 -0.12 3.54 2.95
N ALA A 18 -0.26 2.85 4.09
CA ALA A 18 -1.19 3.24 5.15
C ALA A 18 -0.81 4.60 5.75
N LYS A 19 0.48 4.89 5.93
CA LYS A 19 0.96 6.20 6.40
C LYS A 19 0.54 7.32 5.45
N VAL A 20 0.76 7.15 4.15
CA VAL A 20 0.35 8.14 3.14
C VAL A 20 -1.17 8.28 3.08
N LEU A 21 -1.90 7.16 3.16
CA LEU A 21 -3.37 7.16 3.11
C LEU A 21 -4.01 7.84 4.32
N ASN A 22 -3.41 7.71 5.50
CA ASN A 22 -3.85 8.37 6.74
C ASN A 22 -3.56 9.87 6.74
N GLY A 23 -2.48 10.31 6.09
CA GLY A 23 -2.17 11.74 5.93
C GLY A 23 -2.98 12.43 4.82
N ALA A 24 -3.57 11.67 3.89
CA ALA A 24 -4.39 12.20 2.82
C ALA A 24 -5.81 12.57 3.30
N HIS A 25 -6.43 13.54 2.62
CA HIS A 25 -7.78 14.00 2.93
C HIS A 25 -8.80 12.86 3.00
N ARG A 26 -9.74 12.92 3.96
CA ARG A 26 -10.69 11.83 4.28
C ARG A 26 -11.54 11.38 3.08
N PHE A 27 -11.90 12.33 2.22
CA PHE A 27 -12.80 12.12 1.08
C PHE A 27 -12.08 11.91 -0.26
N LYS A 28 -10.75 12.10 -0.31
CA LYS A 28 -9.99 12.00 -1.56
C LYS A 28 -8.84 11.00 -1.41
N ASN A 29 -8.75 10.08 -2.35
CA ASN A 29 -7.61 9.17 -2.42
C ASN A 29 -6.37 9.91 -2.94
N PRO A 30 -5.18 9.63 -2.40
CA PRO A 30 -3.94 10.08 -3.01
C PRO A 30 -3.81 9.48 -4.41
N SER A 31 -3.14 10.21 -5.30
CA SER A 31 -2.85 9.71 -6.64
C SER A 31 -1.85 8.56 -6.58
N TYR A 32 -1.88 7.69 -7.60
CA TYR A 32 -0.86 6.65 -7.74
C TYR A 32 0.55 7.22 -7.86
N GLU A 33 0.69 8.40 -8.45
CA GLU A 33 1.98 9.10 -8.55
C GLU A 33 2.56 9.43 -7.19
N LEU A 34 1.75 10.02 -6.31
CA LEU A 34 2.19 10.37 -4.96
C LEU A 34 2.61 9.12 -4.18
N LEU A 35 1.83 8.04 -4.28
CA LEU A 35 2.16 6.77 -3.62
C LEU A 35 3.44 6.15 -4.15
N VAL A 36 3.62 6.12 -5.47
CA VAL A 36 4.82 5.57 -6.12
C VAL A 36 6.06 6.39 -5.75
N ASN A 37 5.96 7.72 -5.81
CA ASN A 37 7.05 8.60 -5.42
C ASN A 37 7.43 8.37 -3.96
N TYR A 38 6.44 8.28 -3.06
CA TYR A 38 6.70 7.98 -1.66
C TYR A 38 7.42 6.63 -1.47
N LEU A 39 6.96 5.55 -2.12
CA LEU A 39 7.62 4.24 -2.02
C LEU A 39 9.07 4.30 -2.53
N ASN A 40 9.28 4.88 -3.71
CA ASN A 40 10.59 4.95 -4.35
C ASN A 40 11.57 5.84 -3.56
N SER A 41 11.11 6.97 -3.02
CA SER A 41 11.94 7.86 -2.18
C SER A 41 12.33 7.25 -0.83
N ASN A 42 11.59 6.23 -0.36
CA ASN A 42 11.93 5.45 0.84
C ASN A 42 12.69 4.15 0.50
N ASP A 43 13.18 4.02 -0.74
CA ASP A 43 13.86 2.83 -1.27
C ASP A 43 13.06 1.51 -1.14
N LEU A 44 11.74 1.61 -1.02
CA LEU A 44 10.87 0.44 -0.97
C LEU A 44 10.68 -0.09 -2.39
N LYS A 45 11.23 -1.26 -2.68
CA LYS A 45 11.17 -1.88 -4.00
C LYS A 45 10.04 -2.90 -4.11
N THR A 46 9.74 -3.28 -5.34
CA THR A 46 8.95 -4.46 -5.60
C THR A 46 9.70 -5.72 -5.12
N SER A 47 8.98 -6.85 -5.02
CA SER A 47 9.56 -8.16 -4.68
C SER A 47 10.70 -8.64 -5.60
N TRP A 48 10.90 -7.97 -6.74
CA TRP A 48 11.92 -8.25 -7.75
C TRP A 48 13.04 -7.20 -7.75
N GLY A 49 13.05 -6.26 -6.80
CA GLY A 49 14.05 -5.18 -6.71
C GLY A 49 13.78 -3.97 -7.62
N ASN A 50 12.72 -4.01 -8.44
CA ASN A 50 12.38 -2.89 -9.33
C ASN A 50 11.76 -1.72 -8.56
N SER A 51 12.01 -0.50 -9.03
CA SER A 51 11.27 0.69 -8.63
C SER A 51 9.79 0.59 -9.01
N TRP A 52 8.94 1.25 -8.23
CA TRP A 52 7.51 1.29 -8.47
C TRP A 52 7.17 2.19 -9.65
N THR A 53 6.21 1.71 -10.44
CA THR A 53 5.44 2.50 -11.41
C THR A 53 3.97 2.49 -11.01
N ARG A 54 3.17 3.46 -11.49
CA ARG A 54 1.72 3.53 -11.22
C ARG A 54 1.01 2.20 -11.57
N LYS A 55 1.36 1.62 -12.72
CA LYS A 55 0.82 0.34 -13.21
C LYS A 55 1.21 -0.83 -12.30
N SER A 56 2.49 -0.90 -11.91
CA SER A 56 2.97 -1.97 -11.03
C SER A 56 2.32 -1.93 -9.64
N LEU A 57 2.10 -0.73 -9.09
CA LEU A 57 1.43 -0.55 -7.81
C LEU A 57 -0.03 -0.96 -7.89
N PHE A 58 -0.74 -0.56 -8.95
CA PHE A 58 -2.12 -1.01 -9.19
C PHE A 58 -2.23 -2.54 -9.25
N ARG A 59 -1.39 -3.19 -10.06
CA ARG A 59 -1.38 -4.66 -10.17
C ARG A 59 -0.97 -5.35 -8.87
N TYR A 60 -0.05 -4.76 -8.11
CA TYR A 60 0.32 -5.27 -6.80
C TYR A 60 -0.86 -5.23 -5.82
N LEU A 61 -1.62 -4.14 -5.78
CA LEU A 61 -2.82 -4.05 -4.95
C LEU A 61 -3.87 -5.10 -5.34
N GLN A 62 -4.10 -5.31 -6.64
CA GLN A 62 -5.01 -6.34 -7.14
C GLN A 62 -4.60 -7.76 -6.70
N ARG A 63 -3.31 -8.09 -6.81
CA ARG A 63 -2.79 -9.41 -6.37
C ARG A 63 -2.92 -9.64 -4.86
N ASN A 64 -3.03 -8.56 -4.08
CA ASN A 64 -3.25 -8.62 -2.64
C ASN A 64 -4.74 -8.47 -2.27
N GLY A 65 -5.65 -8.60 -3.23
CA GLY A 65 -7.10 -8.61 -2.98
C GLY A 65 -7.78 -7.24 -2.96
N PHE A 66 -7.08 -6.17 -3.32
CA PHE A 66 -7.66 -4.82 -3.34
C PHE A 66 -8.03 -4.37 -4.76
N SER A 67 -9.17 -3.70 -4.92
CA SER A 67 -9.59 -3.08 -6.19
C SER A 67 -8.78 -1.83 -6.60
N GLY A 68 -7.62 -1.62 -5.97
CA GLY A 68 -6.76 -0.45 -6.11
C GLY A 68 -6.65 0.34 -4.80
N VAL A 69 -6.27 1.63 -4.89
CA VAL A 69 -6.09 2.51 -3.72
C VAL A 69 -7.40 2.67 -2.94
N TRP A 70 -8.52 2.73 -3.65
CA TRP A 70 -9.85 2.80 -3.02
C TRP A 70 -10.15 1.56 -2.17
N GLY A 71 -9.91 0.36 -2.72
CA GLY A 71 -10.11 -0.90 -2.01
C GLY A 71 -9.23 -0.97 -0.76
N LEU A 72 -7.94 -0.64 -0.88
CA LEU A 72 -7.02 -0.61 0.25
C LEU A 72 -7.49 0.35 1.35
N ARG A 73 -7.93 1.57 1.00
CA ARG A 73 -8.44 2.54 1.98
C ARG A 73 -9.66 2.01 2.71
N ASN A 74 -10.60 1.37 2.01
CA ASN A 74 -11.80 0.85 2.66
C ASN A 74 -11.48 -0.28 3.62
N SER A 75 -10.61 -1.22 3.23
CA SER A 75 -10.15 -2.27 4.13
C SER A 75 -9.46 -1.71 5.38
N LEU A 76 -8.67 -0.64 5.25
CA LEU A 76 -8.06 0.04 6.41
C LEU A 76 -9.10 0.69 7.33
N LYS A 77 -10.18 1.25 6.77
CA LYS A 77 -11.29 1.82 7.56
C LYS A 77 -12.06 0.73 8.31
N GLU A 78 -12.35 -0.38 7.64
CA GLU A 78 -13.01 -1.55 8.23
C GLU A 78 -12.17 -2.15 9.35
N TYR A 79 -10.88 -2.34 9.12
CA TYR A 79 -9.95 -2.80 10.15
C TYR A 79 -9.94 -1.88 11.37
N LYS A 80 -9.79 -0.56 11.17
CA LYS A 80 -9.87 0.42 12.28
C LYS A 80 -11.20 0.37 13.03
N LYS A 81 -12.31 0.09 12.34
CA LYS A 81 -13.62 -0.07 12.97
C LYS A 81 -13.64 -1.29 13.88
N ILE A 82 -13.09 -2.41 13.44
CA ILE A 82 -13.02 -3.66 14.22
C ILE A 82 -12.08 -3.50 15.41
N THR A 83 -10.88 -2.96 15.21
CA THR A 83 -9.87 -2.76 16.28
C THR A 83 -10.32 -1.78 17.36
N ARG A 84 -11.33 -0.95 17.13
CA ARG A 84 -11.91 -0.10 18.18
C ARG A 84 -12.63 -0.92 19.27
N PHE A 85 -13.02 -2.17 18.96
CA PHE A 85 -13.80 -3.04 19.85
C PHE A 85 -12.99 -4.21 20.41
N ILE A 86 -11.68 -4.29 20.10
CA ILE A 86 -10.73 -5.26 20.65
C ILE A 86 -9.78 -4.48 21.56
#